data_AF-A0A7C9PQP0-F1
#
_entry.id   AF-A0A7C9PQP0-F1
#
_cell.length_a   1.000
_cell.length_b   1.000
_cell.length_c   1.000
_cell.angle_alpha   90.00
_cell.angle_beta   90.00
_cell.angle_gamma   90.00
#
_symmetry.space_group_name_H-M   'P 1'
#
loop_
_entity.id
_entity.type
_entity.pdbx_description
1 polymer ?
#
loop_
_entity_poly.entity_id
_entity_poly.type
_entity_poly.pdbx_seq_one_letter_code
_entity_poly.pdbx_strand_id
1 'polypeptide(L)'
;MRTCEHAQFRSSQFFLSMDIVAILVAIVSALALGHYPNEFMKEGEALTWFSALQLLAIALMAGRIFFLRQRTVSFSKFWKSAGFIWFLLFWGFLFLCLDELMAIHEGLDRTIHYILDIDRTNLTDRLDDAIVLLYLCFFLVVLYWQRSELQRYRQVAPLFKLAIWLVLAMIFFDTLSHTNDIIADKTLNQWVAATEDSLKIIAEGLLLGISCDCLEIAKKL
;
A
#
# COMPACT_ATOMS: atom_id res chain seq x y z
N MET A 1 27.83 -17.08 4.10
CA MET A 1 26.38 -16.77 4.07
C MET A 1 26.01 -15.46 4.77
N ARG A 2 26.73 -14.98 5.82
CA ARG A 2 26.39 -13.71 6.53
C ARG A 2 26.54 -12.40 5.73
N THR A 3 27.33 -12.36 4.66
CA THR A 3 27.53 -11.12 3.87
C THR A 3 26.38 -10.80 2.92
N CYS A 4 25.50 -11.76 2.58
CA CYS A 4 24.32 -11.50 1.78
C CYS A 4 23.15 -10.91 2.59
N GLU A 5 23.05 -11.21 3.89
CA GLU A 5 21.95 -10.71 4.72
C GLU A 5 22.03 -9.19 4.91
N HIS A 6 23.23 -8.60 5.00
CA HIS A 6 23.39 -7.15 5.19
C HIS A 6 23.01 -6.32 3.96
N ALA A 7 23.21 -6.83 2.74
CA ALA A 7 22.81 -6.12 1.53
C ALA A 7 21.28 -6.08 1.36
N GLN A 8 20.59 -7.08 1.90
CA GLN A 8 19.18 -7.34 1.68
C GLN A 8 18.23 -6.43 2.49
N PHE A 9 18.73 -5.68 3.47
CA PHE A 9 17.92 -4.71 4.22
C PHE A 9 18.20 -3.26 3.80
N ARG A 10 19.22 -3.02 2.97
CA ARG A 10 19.68 -1.67 2.65
C ARG A 10 18.65 -0.89 1.84
N SER A 11 17.97 -1.53 0.88
CA SER A 11 16.92 -0.91 0.07
C SER A 11 15.76 -0.46 0.95
N SER A 12 15.24 -1.38 1.77
CA SER A 12 14.12 -1.10 2.69
C SER A 12 14.47 -0.02 3.71
N GLN A 13 15.67 -0.03 4.30
CA GLN A 13 16.12 1.02 5.23
C GLN A 13 16.20 2.40 4.58
N PHE A 14 16.63 2.47 3.32
CA PHE A 14 16.71 3.72 2.58
C PHE A 14 15.32 4.33 2.37
N PHE A 15 14.36 3.55 1.86
CA PHE A 15 13.00 4.05 1.65
C PHE A 15 12.30 4.43 2.95
N LEU A 16 12.41 3.61 4.01
CA LEU A 16 11.88 3.96 5.32
C LEU A 16 12.44 5.27 5.87
N SER A 17 13.72 5.54 5.63
CA SER A 17 14.34 6.80 6.05
C SER A 17 13.77 7.98 5.25
N MET A 18 13.52 7.81 3.95
CA MET A 18 12.86 8.82 3.12
C MET A 18 11.42 9.07 3.59
N ASP A 19 10.67 8.01 3.91
CA ASP A 19 9.28 8.11 4.40
C ASP A 19 9.21 8.89 5.70
N ILE A 20 10.07 8.54 6.67
CA ILE A 20 10.15 9.24 7.95
C ILE A 20 10.45 10.72 7.73
N VAL A 21 11.40 11.05 6.84
CA VAL A 21 11.71 12.45 6.53
C VAL A 21 10.52 13.15 5.87
N ALA A 22 9.85 12.52 4.90
CA ALA A 22 8.69 13.09 4.23
C ALA A 22 7.54 13.37 5.21
N ILE A 23 7.21 12.40 6.07
CA ILE A 23 6.19 12.52 7.13
C ILE A 23 6.57 13.63 8.11
N LEU A 24 7.80 13.66 8.61
CA LEU A 24 8.26 14.69 9.54
C LEU A 24 8.20 16.08 8.91
N VAL A 25 8.60 16.23 7.65
CA VAL A 25 8.52 17.50 6.93
C VAL A 25 7.07 17.94 6.79
N ALA A 26 6.15 17.04 6.46
CA ALA A 26 4.72 17.34 6.35
C ALA A 26 4.13 17.81 7.69
N ILE A 27 4.32 17.04 8.76
CA ILE A 27 3.80 17.35 10.10
C ILE A 27 4.41 18.65 10.63
N VAL A 28 5.74 18.81 10.58
CA VAL A 28 6.41 20.01 11.10
C VAL A 28 6.00 21.25 10.32
N SER A 29 5.87 21.15 8.99
CA SER A 29 5.41 22.27 8.16
C SER A 29 3.97 22.66 8.49
N ALA A 30 3.09 21.68 8.67
CA ALA A 30 1.69 21.94 9.04
C ALA A 30 1.60 22.66 10.38
N LEU A 31 2.31 22.16 11.40
CA LEU A 31 2.34 22.77 12.73
C LEU A 31 2.97 24.17 12.73
N ALA A 32 4.05 24.37 11.97
CA ALA A 32 4.73 25.67 11.87
C ALA A 32 3.84 26.76 11.23
N LEU A 33 2.89 26.37 10.38
CA LEU A 33 1.90 27.25 9.77
C LEU A 33 0.61 27.39 10.61
N GLY A 34 0.52 26.71 11.76
CA GLY A 34 -0.66 26.73 12.63
C GLY A 34 -1.82 25.85 12.15
N HIS A 35 -1.54 24.89 11.25
CA HIS A 35 -2.51 23.91 10.77
C HIS A 35 -2.48 22.61 11.61
N TYR A 36 -3.45 21.73 11.36
CA TYR A 36 -3.50 20.40 11.95
C TYR A 36 -2.43 19.46 11.34
N PRO A 37 -1.94 18.45 12.07
CA PRO A 37 -0.80 17.63 11.65
C PRO A 37 -1.02 16.86 10.33
N ASN A 38 -2.27 16.57 9.98
CA ASN A 38 -2.66 15.88 8.76
C ASN A 38 -2.92 16.82 7.57
N GLU A 39 -2.77 18.14 7.70
CA GLU A 39 -3.18 19.10 6.65
C GLU A 39 -2.52 18.80 5.30
N PHE A 40 -1.21 18.52 5.27
CA PHE A 40 -0.47 18.19 4.05
C PHE A 40 -0.49 16.69 3.69
N MET A 41 -1.27 15.90 4.44
CA MET A 41 -1.42 14.45 4.25
C MET A 41 -2.78 14.11 3.61
N LYS A 42 -3.72 15.07 3.59
CA LYS A 42 -5.04 14.96 2.95
C LYS A 42 -4.94 14.63 1.47
N GLU A 43 -6.01 14.05 0.93
CA GLU A 43 -6.13 13.74 -0.49
C GLU A 43 -5.85 14.95 -1.38
N GLY A 44 -4.99 14.74 -2.39
CA GLY A 44 -4.58 15.75 -3.35
C GLY A 44 -3.38 16.60 -2.91
N GLU A 45 -2.93 16.45 -1.67
CA GLU A 45 -1.77 17.16 -1.14
C GLU A 45 -0.45 16.47 -1.49
N ALA A 46 0.67 17.07 -1.07
CA ALA A 46 2.02 16.62 -1.44
C ALA A 46 2.29 15.15 -1.08
N LEU A 47 1.75 14.64 0.04
CA LEU A 47 1.96 13.25 0.44
C LEU A 47 1.18 12.25 -0.42
N THR A 48 0.01 12.61 -0.94
CA THR A 48 -0.74 11.78 -1.91
C THR A 48 0.09 11.54 -3.18
N TRP A 49 0.73 12.59 -3.71
CA TRP A 49 1.62 12.46 -4.87
C TRP A 49 2.85 11.61 -4.56
N PHE A 50 3.40 11.75 -3.35
CA PHE A 50 4.54 10.94 -2.91
C PHE A 50 4.16 9.45 -2.82
N SER A 51 3.03 9.14 -2.18
CA SER A 51 2.44 7.79 -2.10
C SER A 51 2.21 7.18 -3.48
N ALA A 52 1.51 7.91 -4.36
CA ALA A 52 1.23 7.48 -5.72
C ALA A 52 2.51 7.13 -6.51
N LEU A 53 3.58 7.91 -6.34
CA LEU A 53 4.87 7.62 -6.95
C LEU A 53 5.51 6.34 -6.39
N GLN A 54 5.38 6.07 -5.09
CA GLN A 54 5.84 4.82 -4.49
C GLN A 54 5.06 3.62 -5.02
N LEU A 55 3.73 3.70 -5.05
CA LEU A 55 2.86 2.66 -5.62
C LEU A 55 3.19 2.39 -7.09
N LEU A 56 3.39 3.43 -7.90
CA LEU A 56 3.81 3.30 -9.29
C LEU A 56 5.19 2.63 -9.38
N ALA A 57 6.15 3.00 -8.53
CA ALA A 57 7.47 2.38 -8.52
C ALA A 57 7.39 0.88 -8.16
N ILE A 58 6.57 0.51 -7.17
CA ILE A 58 6.30 -0.90 -6.81
C ILE A 58 5.71 -1.64 -8.00
N ALA A 59 4.69 -1.07 -8.66
CA ALA A 59 4.07 -1.64 -9.85
C ALA A 59 5.14 -1.90 -10.92
N LEU A 60 5.95 -0.90 -11.27
CA LEU A 60 7.01 -1.03 -12.28
C LEU A 60 8.05 -2.10 -11.91
N MET A 61 8.42 -2.24 -10.62
CA MET A 61 9.30 -3.32 -10.17
C MET A 61 8.65 -4.69 -10.37
N ALA A 62 7.38 -4.85 -9.99
CA ALA A 62 6.63 -6.08 -10.22
C ALA A 62 6.53 -6.43 -11.71
N GLY A 63 6.27 -5.43 -12.57
CA GLY A 63 6.25 -5.60 -14.03
C GLY A 63 7.61 -6.04 -14.60
N ARG A 64 8.72 -5.49 -14.10
CA ARG A 64 10.07 -5.94 -14.47
C ARG A 64 10.31 -7.39 -14.07
N ILE A 65 9.92 -7.77 -12.86
CA ILE A 65 10.04 -9.16 -12.40
C ILE A 65 9.19 -10.07 -13.27
N PHE A 66 7.95 -9.68 -13.60
CA PHE A 66 7.09 -10.42 -14.51
C PHE A 66 7.81 -10.75 -15.83
N PHE A 67 8.37 -9.75 -16.52
CA PHE A 67 9.07 -9.97 -17.79
C PHE A 67 10.32 -10.86 -17.65
N LEU A 68 11.04 -10.79 -16.53
CA LEU A 68 12.16 -11.69 -16.25
C LEU A 68 11.69 -13.15 -16.06
N ARG A 69 10.57 -13.34 -15.38
CA ARG A 69 10.02 -14.67 -15.05
C ARG A 69 9.17 -15.28 -16.16
N GLN A 70 8.77 -14.51 -17.17
CA GLN A 70 7.90 -14.98 -18.26
C GLN A 70 8.64 -15.68 -19.41
N ARG A 71 9.98 -15.76 -19.37
CA ARG A 71 10.76 -16.43 -20.42
C ARG A 71 10.37 -17.91 -20.50
N THR A 72 9.74 -18.33 -21.61
CA THR A 72 9.43 -19.71 -22.04
C THR A 72 8.06 -20.35 -21.69
N VAL A 73 7.10 -19.62 -21.13
CA VAL A 73 5.79 -20.24 -20.80
C VAL A 73 4.77 -20.12 -21.94
N SER A 74 4.27 -21.26 -22.42
CA SER A 74 3.12 -21.32 -23.35
C SER A 74 1.90 -20.61 -22.75
N PHE A 75 1.16 -19.87 -23.58
CA PHE A 75 -0.04 -19.12 -23.19
C PHE A 75 -1.07 -19.99 -22.42
N SER A 76 -1.17 -21.27 -22.79
CA SER A 76 -2.05 -22.26 -22.13
C SER A 76 -1.75 -22.50 -20.64
N LYS A 77 -0.54 -22.16 -20.17
CA LYS A 77 -0.10 -22.33 -18.78
C LYS A 77 0.19 -21.02 -18.07
N PHE A 78 -0.24 -19.88 -18.65
CA PHE A 78 0.05 -18.55 -18.12
C PHE A 78 -0.36 -18.39 -16.65
N TRP A 79 -1.58 -18.77 -16.28
CA TRP A 79 -2.12 -18.67 -14.91
C TRP A 79 -1.36 -19.51 -13.86
N LYS A 80 -0.65 -20.55 -14.30
CA LYS A 80 0.19 -21.41 -13.44
C LYS A 80 1.66 -21.02 -13.50
N SER A 81 2.00 -19.98 -14.27
CA SER A 81 3.38 -19.54 -14.44
C SER A 81 3.86 -18.77 -13.21
N ALA A 82 5.16 -18.88 -12.94
CA ALA A 82 5.85 -18.07 -11.94
C ALA A 82 5.66 -16.55 -12.17
N GLY A 83 5.48 -16.12 -13.43
CA GLY A 83 5.26 -14.71 -13.76
C GLY A 83 3.87 -14.21 -13.38
N PHE A 84 2.85 -15.07 -13.29
CA PHE A 84 1.46 -14.62 -13.17
C PHE A 84 1.18 -13.80 -11.90
N ILE A 85 1.79 -14.19 -10.76
CA ILE A 85 1.69 -13.38 -9.54
C ILE A 85 2.24 -11.98 -9.76
N TRP A 86 3.41 -11.85 -10.39
CA TRP A 86 4.04 -10.55 -10.65
C TRP A 86 3.23 -9.68 -11.62
N PHE A 87 2.54 -10.30 -12.56
CA PHE A 87 1.57 -9.62 -13.43
C PHE A 87 0.37 -9.08 -12.64
N LEU A 88 -0.20 -9.90 -11.74
CA LEU A 88 -1.30 -9.45 -10.87
C LEU A 88 -0.85 -8.33 -9.92
N LEU A 89 0.37 -8.44 -9.36
CA LEU A 89 0.96 -7.39 -8.52
C LEU A 89 1.16 -6.09 -9.30
N PHE A 90 1.68 -6.16 -10.53
CA PHE A 90 1.83 -4.99 -11.41
C PHE A 90 0.50 -4.25 -11.58
N TRP A 91 -0.55 -4.97 -11.98
CA TRP A 91 -1.86 -4.34 -12.21
C TRP A 91 -2.54 -3.91 -10.91
N GLY A 92 -2.39 -4.67 -9.82
CA GLY A 92 -2.93 -4.34 -8.52
C GLY A 92 -2.33 -3.04 -7.95
N PHE A 93 -1.01 -2.91 -7.94
CA PHE A 93 -0.35 -1.68 -7.49
C PHE A 93 -0.56 -0.51 -8.44
N LEU A 94 -0.69 -0.75 -9.74
CA LEU A 94 -1.07 0.30 -10.69
C LEU A 94 -2.49 0.78 -10.43
N PHE A 95 -3.42 -0.12 -10.13
CA PHE A 95 -4.78 0.23 -9.72
C PHE A 95 -4.78 1.03 -8.43
N LEU A 96 -4.06 0.61 -7.38
CA LEU A 96 -3.93 1.37 -6.14
C LEU A 96 -3.31 2.76 -6.35
N CYS A 97 -2.32 2.89 -7.24
CA CYS A 97 -1.77 4.19 -7.61
C CYS A 97 -2.81 5.12 -8.25
N LEU A 98 -3.68 4.57 -9.11
CA LEU A 98 -4.76 5.34 -9.72
C LEU A 98 -5.85 5.67 -8.71
N ASP A 99 -6.15 4.75 -7.81
CA ASP A 99 -7.11 4.94 -6.72
C ASP A 99 -6.66 6.07 -5.79
N GLU A 100 -5.39 6.07 -5.36
CA GLU A 100 -4.79 7.15 -4.55
C GLU A 100 -4.86 8.53 -5.22
N LEU A 101 -4.78 8.59 -6.56
CA LEU A 101 -4.84 9.85 -7.31
C LEU A 101 -6.26 10.31 -7.67
N MET A 102 -7.22 9.39 -7.73
CA MET A 102 -8.56 9.62 -8.29
C MET A 102 -9.69 9.31 -7.32
N ALA A 103 -9.38 8.81 -6.12
CA ALA A 103 -10.34 8.37 -5.11
C ALA A 103 -11.43 7.45 -5.72
N ILE A 104 -10.99 6.39 -6.42
CA ILE A 104 -11.90 5.47 -7.12
C ILE A 104 -12.80 4.76 -6.11
N HIS A 105 -12.27 4.37 -4.95
CA HIS A 105 -13.03 3.74 -3.88
C HIS A 105 -14.17 4.64 -3.36
N GLU A 106 -13.97 5.96 -3.22
CA GLU A 106 -15.06 6.90 -2.91
C GLU A 106 -16.11 6.96 -4.02
N GLY A 107 -15.69 6.86 -5.29
CA GLY A 107 -16.60 6.79 -6.44
C GLY A 107 -17.48 5.54 -6.41
N LEU A 108 -16.90 4.40 -6.03
CA LEU A 108 -17.60 3.13 -5.88
C LEU A 108 -18.60 3.18 -4.72
N ASP A 109 -18.20 3.70 -3.56
CA ASP A 109 -19.10 3.89 -2.42
C ASP A 109 -20.34 4.71 -2.81
N ARG A 110 -20.13 5.90 -3.39
CA ARG A 110 -21.21 6.77 -3.86
C ARG A 110 -22.14 6.06 -4.85
N THR A 111 -21.58 5.21 -5.71
CA THR A 111 -22.34 4.44 -6.69
C THR A 111 -23.17 3.34 -6.02
N ILE A 112 -22.63 2.64 -5.03
CA ILE A 112 -23.34 1.61 -4.26
C ILE A 112 -24.53 2.24 -3.52
N HIS A 113 -24.30 3.37 -2.84
CA HIS A 113 -25.35 4.13 -2.20
C HIS A 113 -26.48 4.53 -3.15
N TYR A 114 -26.12 5.01 -4.34
CA TYR A 114 -27.08 5.40 -5.36
C TYR A 114 -27.88 4.21 -5.93
N ILE A 115 -27.23 3.08 -6.19
CA ILE A 115 -27.89 1.90 -6.80
C ILE A 115 -28.79 1.18 -5.80
N LEU A 116 -28.37 1.09 -4.53
CA LEU A 116 -29.09 0.34 -3.50
C LEU A 116 -30.12 1.19 -2.74
N ASP A 117 -30.19 2.49 -3.03
CA ASP A 117 -31.07 3.46 -2.34
C ASP A 117 -30.88 3.41 -0.81
N ILE A 118 -29.61 3.32 -0.39
CA ILE A 118 -29.23 3.27 1.03
C ILE A 118 -28.89 4.70 1.47
N ASP A 119 -29.54 5.16 2.54
CA ASP A 119 -29.22 6.45 3.15
C ASP A 119 -27.77 6.47 3.67
N ARG A 120 -27.08 7.60 3.44
CA ARG A 120 -25.75 7.84 4.00
C ARG A 120 -25.86 8.09 5.50
N THR A 121 -25.36 7.13 6.26
CA THR A 121 -25.24 7.14 7.71
C THR A 121 -23.79 6.88 8.08
N ASN A 122 -23.35 7.24 9.29
CA ASN A 122 -21.99 6.97 9.76
C ASN A 122 -21.56 5.49 9.66
N LEU A 123 -22.51 4.54 9.61
CA LEU A 123 -22.21 3.12 9.45
C LEU A 123 -21.99 2.75 7.97
N THR A 124 -22.79 3.32 7.08
CA THR A 124 -22.74 3.01 5.65
C THR A 124 -21.63 3.79 4.95
N ASP A 125 -21.27 4.97 5.45
CA ASP A 125 -20.17 5.76 4.89
C ASP A 125 -18.80 5.06 5.08
N ARG A 126 -18.69 4.12 6.03
CA ARG A 126 -17.52 3.23 6.24
C ARG A 126 -17.36 2.12 5.19
N LEU A 127 -18.17 2.16 4.14
CA LEU A 127 -18.05 1.22 3.03
C LEU A 127 -16.74 1.43 2.27
N ASP A 128 -16.17 2.63 2.30
CA ASP A 128 -14.82 2.94 1.83
C ASP A 128 -13.75 2.06 2.50
N ASP A 129 -13.71 2.01 3.84
CA ASP A 129 -12.82 1.16 4.63
C ASP A 129 -12.97 -0.32 4.23
N ALA A 130 -14.22 -0.75 4.05
CA ALA A 130 -14.54 -2.12 3.69
C ALA A 130 -14.07 -2.47 2.27
N ILE A 131 -14.13 -1.52 1.34
CA ILE A 131 -13.61 -1.67 -0.03
C ILE A 131 -12.08 -1.82 0.01
N VAL A 132 -11.37 -0.99 0.78
CA VAL A 132 -9.92 -1.09 0.94
C VAL A 132 -9.52 -2.41 1.59
N LEU A 133 -10.23 -2.85 2.64
CA LEU A 133 -10.02 -4.15 3.25
C LEU A 133 -10.24 -5.31 2.27
N LEU A 134 -11.23 -5.19 1.36
CA LEU A 134 -11.48 -6.17 0.33
C LEU A 134 -10.31 -6.26 -0.66
N TYR A 135 -9.68 -5.14 -1.03
CA TYR A 135 -8.48 -5.13 -1.85
C TYR A 135 -7.34 -5.91 -1.20
N LEU A 136 -7.11 -5.69 0.11
CA LEU A 136 -6.11 -6.43 0.87
C LEU A 136 -6.44 -7.93 0.93
N CYS A 137 -7.71 -8.29 1.15
CA CYS A 137 -8.14 -9.69 1.18
C CYS A 137 -7.89 -10.39 -0.16
N PHE A 138 -8.25 -9.74 -1.28
CA PHE A 138 -7.99 -10.26 -2.62
C PHE A 138 -6.50 -10.48 -2.85
N PHE A 139 -5.67 -9.51 -2.46
CA PHE A 139 -4.22 -9.61 -2.54
C PHE A 139 -3.69 -10.81 -1.75
N LEU A 140 -4.10 -11.00 -0.50
CA LEU A 140 -3.69 -12.13 0.34
C LEU A 140 -4.10 -13.49 -0.27
N VAL A 141 -5.29 -13.58 -0.88
CA VAL A 141 -5.74 -14.78 -1.59
C VAL A 141 -4.82 -15.09 -2.78
N VAL A 142 -4.46 -14.08 -3.58
CA VAL A 142 -3.52 -14.25 -4.71
C VAL A 142 -2.17 -14.74 -4.22
N LEU A 143 -1.63 -14.17 -3.14
CA LEU A 143 -0.36 -14.60 -2.56
C LEU A 143 -0.42 -16.04 -2.04
N TYR A 144 -1.51 -16.40 -1.38
CA TYR A 144 -1.71 -17.76 -0.88
C TYR A 144 -1.79 -18.77 -2.04
N TRP A 145 -2.51 -18.43 -3.10
CA TRP A 145 -2.63 -19.27 -4.29
C TRP A 145 -1.28 -19.49 -4.98
N GLN A 146 -0.45 -18.45 -5.06
CA GLN A 146 0.88 -18.48 -5.71
C GLN A 146 2.04 -18.64 -4.71
N ARG A 147 1.77 -19.19 -3.53
CA ARG A 147 2.74 -19.35 -2.44
C ARG A 147 4.01 -20.11 -2.83
N SER A 148 3.92 -21.02 -3.80
CA SER A 148 5.07 -21.79 -4.31
C SER A 148 6.12 -20.90 -4.98
N GLU A 149 5.70 -19.82 -5.64
CA GLU A 149 6.66 -18.85 -6.21
C GLU A 149 7.23 -17.97 -5.10
N LEU A 150 6.40 -17.53 -4.16
CA LEU A 150 6.83 -16.70 -3.02
C LEU A 150 7.88 -17.38 -2.12
N GLN A 151 7.89 -18.72 -2.05
CA GLN A 151 8.92 -19.46 -1.32
C GLN A 151 10.34 -19.18 -1.84
N ARG A 152 10.51 -18.80 -3.12
CA ARG A 152 11.81 -18.38 -3.68
C ARG A 152 12.29 -17.05 -3.08
N TYR A 153 11.37 -16.25 -2.55
CA TYR A 153 11.60 -14.94 -1.94
C TYR A 153 11.48 -14.98 -0.42
N ARG A 154 11.61 -16.16 0.20
CA ARG A 154 11.45 -16.35 1.67
C ARG A 154 12.30 -15.41 2.54
N GLN A 155 13.41 -14.91 2.00
CA GLN A 155 14.31 -13.99 2.70
C GLN A 155 13.66 -12.65 3.01
N VAL A 156 12.75 -12.16 2.16
CA VAL A 156 12.02 -10.88 2.38
C VAL A 156 10.66 -11.07 3.06
N ALA A 157 10.25 -12.33 3.30
CA ALA A 157 8.95 -12.64 3.89
C ALA A 157 8.67 -11.99 5.27
N PRO A 158 9.66 -11.83 6.18
CA PRO A 158 9.43 -11.13 7.44
C PRO A 158 9.03 -9.66 7.24
N LEU A 159 9.70 -8.95 6.33
CA LEU A 159 9.37 -7.56 5.99
C LEU A 159 8.01 -7.46 5.34
N PHE A 160 7.68 -8.41 4.46
CA PHE A 160 6.38 -8.45 3.82
C PHE A 160 5.23 -8.64 4.82
N LYS A 161 5.42 -9.50 5.83
CA LYS A 161 4.46 -9.63 6.94
C LYS A 161 4.31 -8.33 7.72
N LEU A 162 5.42 -7.62 7.97
CA LEU A 162 5.38 -6.32 8.63
C LEU A 162 4.59 -5.31 7.80
N ALA A 163 4.80 -5.25 6.48
CA ALA A 163 4.02 -4.40 5.59
C ALA A 163 2.51 -4.71 5.66
N ILE A 164 2.11 -5.99 5.66
CA ILE A 164 0.70 -6.38 5.84
C ILE A 164 0.15 -5.85 7.18
N TRP A 165 0.91 -6.00 8.27
CA TRP A 165 0.48 -5.50 9.58
C TRP A 165 0.34 -3.97 9.61
N LEU A 166 1.22 -3.25 8.92
CA LEU A 166 1.13 -1.79 8.81
C LEU A 166 -0.12 -1.38 8.01
N VAL A 167 -0.43 -2.05 6.89
CA VAL A 167 -1.65 -1.80 6.13
C VAL A 167 -2.90 -2.09 6.96
N LEU A 168 -2.92 -3.20 7.71
CA LEU A 168 -4.04 -3.51 8.62
C LEU A 168 -4.18 -2.46 9.73
N ALA A 169 -3.07 -1.97 10.27
CA ALA A 169 -3.08 -0.90 11.26
C ALA A 169 -3.60 0.40 10.67
N MET A 170 -3.19 0.75 9.44
CA MET A 170 -3.70 1.92 8.71
C MET A 170 -5.22 1.85 8.54
N ILE A 171 -5.77 0.76 7.99
CA ILE A 171 -7.23 0.57 7.83
C ILE A 171 -7.94 0.67 9.19
N PHE A 172 -7.35 0.11 10.25
CA PHE A 172 -7.92 0.22 11.59
C PHE A 172 -7.96 1.66 12.10
N PHE A 173 -6.91 2.45 11.86
CA PHE A 173 -6.88 3.85 12.25
C PHE A 173 -7.86 4.68 11.43
N ASP A 174 -7.97 4.44 10.11
CA ASP A 174 -8.94 5.09 9.23
C ASP A 174 -10.37 4.93 9.76
N THR A 175 -10.78 3.69 10.06
CA THR A 175 -12.09 3.42 10.68
C THR A 175 -12.29 4.11 12.04
N LEU A 176 -11.22 4.42 12.78
CA LEU A 176 -11.30 5.19 14.03
C LEU A 176 -11.36 6.70 13.78
N SER A 177 -10.68 7.22 12.75
CA SER A 177 -10.70 8.63 12.38
C SER A 177 -11.96 9.04 11.60
N HIS A 178 -12.64 8.06 11.02
CA HIS A 178 -13.84 8.24 10.22
C HIS A 178 -14.94 8.99 11.02
N THR A 179 -15.41 10.11 10.47
CA THR A 179 -16.55 10.91 10.95
C THR A 179 -16.61 11.36 12.44
N ASN A 180 -15.51 11.62 13.16
CA ASN A 180 -15.50 12.17 14.56
C ASN A 180 -16.48 11.49 15.57
N ASP A 181 -17.03 10.32 15.24
CA ASP A 181 -18.15 9.71 15.94
C ASP A 181 -17.63 8.78 17.06
N ILE A 182 -16.51 8.12 16.81
CA ILE A 182 -15.72 7.36 17.77
C ILE A 182 -14.81 8.32 18.56
N ILE A 183 -14.07 9.17 17.86
CA ILE A 183 -13.15 10.14 18.47
C ILE A 183 -13.77 11.54 18.39
N ALA A 184 -14.47 11.91 19.46
CA ALA A 184 -15.14 13.21 19.54
C ALA A 184 -14.18 14.41 19.68
N ASP A 185 -12.97 14.19 20.22
CA ASP A 185 -11.96 15.23 20.32
C ASP A 185 -11.33 15.48 18.94
N LYS A 186 -11.61 16.66 18.39
CA LYS A 186 -11.11 17.05 17.06
C LYS A 186 -9.59 16.99 16.95
N THR A 187 -8.87 17.42 17.99
CA THR A 187 -7.40 17.45 17.96
C THR A 187 -6.86 16.04 17.93
N LEU A 188 -7.38 15.17 18.80
CA LEU A 188 -7.02 13.75 18.81
C LEU A 188 -7.36 13.10 17.47
N ASN A 189 -8.52 13.42 16.88
CA ASN A 189 -8.93 12.86 15.60
C ASN A 189 -7.95 13.23 14.46
N GLN A 190 -7.47 14.47 14.42
CA GLN A 190 -6.47 14.87 13.41
C GLN A 190 -5.11 14.16 13.60
N TRP A 191 -4.72 13.84 14.83
CA TRP A 191 -3.51 13.04 15.09
C TRP A 191 -3.69 11.57 14.69
N VAL A 192 -4.89 11.02 14.86
CA VAL A 192 -5.24 9.67 14.41
C VAL A 192 -5.16 9.59 12.88
N ALA A 193 -5.77 10.54 12.17
CA ALA A 193 -5.67 10.64 10.72
C ALA A 193 -4.21 10.82 10.24
N ALA A 194 -3.41 11.66 10.89
CA ALA A 194 -1.98 11.76 10.55
C ALA A 194 -1.21 10.45 10.78
N THR A 195 -1.62 9.64 11.76
CA THR A 195 -1.02 8.33 12.05
C THR A 195 -1.39 7.31 10.98
N GLU A 196 -2.64 7.28 10.57
CA GLU A 196 -3.15 6.48 9.44
C GLU A 196 -2.34 6.74 8.16
N ASP A 197 -2.25 7.99 7.73
CA ASP A 197 -1.46 8.38 6.54
C ASP A 197 0.02 8.00 6.69
N SER A 198 0.60 8.21 7.88
CA SER A 198 1.99 7.83 8.16
C SER A 198 2.21 6.33 7.98
N LEU A 199 1.27 5.50 8.46
CA LEU A 199 1.35 4.04 8.34
C LEU A 199 1.24 3.59 6.89
N LYS A 200 0.39 4.25 6.08
CA LYS A 200 0.28 4.03 4.63
C LYS A 200 1.63 4.23 3.94
N ILE A 201 2.23 5.41 4.11
CA ILE A 201 3.51 5.77 3.47
C ILE A 201 4.64 4.80 3.90
N ILE A 202 4.73 4.48 5.20
CA ILE A 202 5.74 3.55 5.72
C ILE A 202 5.55 2.14 5.14
N ALA A 203 4.30 1.68 4.98
CA ALA A 203 4.02 0.38 4.38
C ALA A 203 4.44 0.36 2.90
N GLU A 204 4.19 1.43 2.16
CA GLU A 204 4.57 1.58 0.76
C GLU A 204 6.09 1.61 0.56
N GLY A 205 6.82 2.44 1.30
CA GLY A 205 8.28 2.45 1.20
C GLY A 205 8.92 1.12 1.59
N LEU A 206 8.34 0.41 2.57
CA LEU A 206 8.74 -0.96 2.89
C LEU A 206 8.48 -1.93 1.73
N LEU A 207 7.31 -1.87 1.10
CA LEU A 207 6.97 -2.69 -0.07
C LEU A 207 7.85 -2.36 -1.29
N LEU A 208 8.23 -1.10 -1.46
CA LEU A 208 9.16 -0.69 -2.50
C LEU A 208 10.56 -1.28 -2.28
N GLY A 209 11.07 -1.21 -1.05
CA GLY A 209 12.31 -1.88 -0.66
C GLY A 209 12.27 -3.38 -0.93
N ILE A 210 11.21 -4.06 -0.48
CA ILE A 210 10.98 -5.49 -0.73
C ILE A 210 10.96 -5.78 -2.24
N SER A 211 10.35 -4.92 -3.05
CA SER A 211 10.24 -5.10 -4.50
C SER A 211 11.59 -4.97 -5.19
N CYS A 212 12.44 -4.05 -4.75
CA CYS A 212 13.84 -3.95 -5.21
C CYS A 212 14.62 -5.23 -4.88
N ASP A 213 14.51 -5.73 -3.65
CA ASP A 213 15.21 -6.94 -3.23
C ASP A 213 14.69 -8.18 -3.98
N CYS A 214 13.38 -8.27 -4.21
CA CYS A 214 12.77 -9.29 -5.07
C CYS A 214 13.31 -9.23 -6.50
N LEU A 215 13.49 -8.03 -7.06
CA LEU A 215 14.04 -7.88 -8.41
C LEU A 215 15.48 -8.39 -8.50
N GLU A 216 16.32 -8.11 -7.49
CA GLU A 216 17.69 -8.63 -7.43
C GLU A 216 17.74 -10.15 -7.26
N ILE A 217 16.82 -10.74 -6.50
CA ILE A 217 16.68 -12.20 -6.42
C ILE A 217 16.22 -12.75 -7.77
N ALA A 218 15.23 -12.13 -8.41
CA ALA A 218 14.68 -12.59 -9.68
C ALA A 218 15.69 -12.61 -10.82
N LYS A 219 16.64 -11.66 -10.85
CA LYS A 219 17.75 -11.62 -11.83
C LYS A 219 18.72 -12.80 -11.68
N LYS A 220 18.79 -13.42 -10.50
CA LYS A 220 19.70 -14.54 -10.18
C LYS A 220 19.06 -15.92 -10.34
N LEU A 221 17.74 -15.98 -10.54
CA LEU A 221 16.96 -17.20 -10.74
C LEU A 221 16.87 -17.57 -12.22
#